data_AF-A0A413UHE2-F1
#
_entry.id   AF-A0A413UHE2-F1
#
_cell.length_a   1.000
_cell.length_b   1.000
_cell.length_c   1.000
_cell.angle_alpha   90.00
_cell.angle_beta   90.00
_cell.angle_gamma   90.00
#
_symmetry.space_group_name_H-M   'P 1'
#
loop_
_entity.id
_entity.type
_entity.pdbx_description
1 polymer ?
#
loop_
_entity_poly.entity_id
_entity_poly.type
_entity_poly.pdbx_seq_one_letter_code
_entity_poly.pdbx_strand_id
1 'polypeptide(L)'
;MEYTQDERLAVLTAMQKQIKPALDEAKAIARQEIMEGFAETHTDRRAIIVGDEKVGEIGISYSKAAPVILKERMDEAVAFLDSIGMVDIVPKKGWEAHFAKAGDKVVCTDTGETVDWAMWCPKSPKTAAVRGCDPEDVMQALGPRVEGMSAAALLGDGEL
;
A
#
# COMPACT_ATOMS: atom_id res chain seq x y z
N MET A 1 -22.10 15.80 -20.99
CA MET A 1 -22.74 15.30 -19.75
C MET A 1 -21.66 15.36 -18.69
N GLU A 2 -21.80 16.25 -17.71
CA GLU A 2 -20.84 16.30 -16.59
C GLU A 2 -21.11 15.12 -15.67
N TYR A 3 -20.09 14.31 -15.41
CA TYR A 3 -20.17 13.24 -14.43
C TYR A 3 -20.29 13.83 -13.03
N THR A 4 -21.16 13.27 -12.20
CA THR A 4 -21.15 13.52 -10.75
C THR A 4 -19.85 13.01 -10.12
N GLN A 5 -19.50 13.52 -8.93
CA GLN A 5 -18.29 13.09 -8.23
C GLN A 5 -18.31 11.59 -7.91
N ASP A 6 -19.49 11.04 -7.62
CA ASP A 6 -19.66 9.60 -7.34
C ASP A 6 -19.50 8.76 -8.61
N GLU A 7 -20.00 9.21 -9.75
CA GLU A 7 -19.80 8.55 -11.06
C GLU A 7 -18.33 8.58 -11.47
N ARG A 8 -17.65 9.71 -11.24
CA ARG A 8 -16.20 9.82 -11.47
C ARG A 8 -15.41 8.85 -10.59
N LEU A 9 -15.75 8.76 -9.30
CA LEU A 9 -15.12 7.81 -8.38
C LEU A 9 -15.37 6.36 -8.80
N ALA A 10 -16.60 6.04 -9.22
CA ALA A 10 -16.96 4.70 -9.68
C ALA A 10 -16.17 4.29 -10.93
N VAL A 11 -16.05 5.16 -11.92
CA VAL A 11 -15.27 4.91 -13.15
C VAL A 11 -13.79 4.68 -12.82
N LEU A 12 -13.18 5.57 -12.03
CA LEU A 12 -11.77 5.45 -11.66
C LEU A 12 -11.48 4.20 -10.83
N THR A 13 -12.38 3.82 -9.93
CA THR A 13 -12.27 2.58 -9.14
C THR A 13 -12.37 1.34 -10.04
N ALA A 14 -13.27 1.36 -11.03
CA ALA A 14 -13.40 0.26 -11.99
C ALA A 14 -12.14 0.11 -12.85
N MET A 15 -11.62 1.22 -13.38
CA MET A 15 -10.37 1.22 -14.14
C MET A 15 -9.18 0.73 -13.29
N GLN A 16 -9.07 1.17 -12.03
CA GLN A 16 -8.01 0.71 -11.12
C GLN A 16 -8.05 -0.82 -10.94
N LYS A 17 -9.24 -1.40 -10.77
CA LYS A 17 -9.40 -2.85 -10.61
C LYS A 17 -9.05 -3.63 -11.88
N GLN A 18 -9.21 -3.03 -13.06
CA GLN A 18 -8.82 -3.63 -14.34
C GLN A 18 -7.31 -3.48 -14.61
N ILE A 19 -6.75 -2.31 -14.35
CA ILE A 19 -5.33 -2.01 -14.59
C ILE A 19 -4.43 -2.75 -13.61
N LYS A 20 -4.84 -2.87 -12.33
CA LYS A 20 -3.98 -3.39 -11.27
C LYS A 20 -3.47 -4.82 -11.54
N PRO A 21 -4.31 -5.79 -11.96
CA PRO A 21 -3.83 -7.13 -12.32
C PRO A 21 -2.79 -7.11 -13.45
N ALA A 22 -3.06 -6.39 -14.55
CA ALA A 22 -2.14 -6.29 -15.68
C ALA A 22 -0.79 -5.63 -15.29
N LEU A 23 -0.85 -4.61 -14.44
CA LEU A 23 0.34 -3.97 -13.87
C LEU A 23 1.13 -4.93 -12.97
N ASP A 24 0.46 -5.69 -12.12
CA ASP A 24 1.09 -6.64 -11.21
C ASP A 24 1.74 -7.81 -12.00
N GLU A 25 1.12 -8.25 -13.10
CA GLU A 25 1.67 -9.24 -14.03
C GLU A 25 2.91 -8.72 -14.77
N ALA A 26 2.84 -7.53 -15.37
CA ALA A 26 3.98 -6.92 -16.06
C ALA A 26 5.18 -6.74 -15.12
N LYS A 27 4.94 -6.36 -13.85
CA LYS A 27 5.98 -6.30 -12.82
C LYS A 27 6.57 -7.67 -12.49
N ALA A 28 5.75 -8.71 -12.43
CA ALA A 28 6.20 -10.07 -12.16
C ALA A 28 7.13 -10.58 -13.27
N ILE A 29 6.75 -10.40 -14.54
CA ILE A 29 7.55 -10.75 -15.71
C ILE A 29 8.88 -9.99 -15.69
N ALA A 30 8.84 -8.66 -15.57
CA ALA A 30 10.03 -7.82 -15.51
C ALA A 30 10.99 -8.20 -14.38
N ARG A 31 10.45 -8.61 -13.23
CA ARG A 31 11.24 -9.11 -12.10
C ARG A 31 11.89 -10.45 -12.41
N GLN A 32 11.14 -11.38 -13.02
CA GLN A 32 11.65 -12.69 -13.39
C GLN A 32 12.80 -12.57 -14.39
N GLU A 33 12.65 -11.76 -15.45
CA GLU A 33 13.70 -11.54 -16.46
C GLU A 33 15.01 -11.03 -15.85
N ILE A 34 14.94 -10.08 -14.91
CA ILE A 34 16.13 -9.55 -14.24
C ILE A 34 16.74 -10.58 -13.27
N MET A 35 15.91 -11.37 -12.58
CA MET A 35 16.40 -12.43 -11.71
C MET A 35 17.09 -13.56 -12.49
N GLU A 36 16.55 -13.95 -13.64
CA GLU A 36 17.15 -14.93 -14.55
C GLU A 36 18.44 -14.38 -15.17
N GLY A 37 18.42 -13.16 -15.70
CA GLY A 37 19.60 -12.52 -16.29
C GLY A 37 20.71 -12.19 -15.28
N PHE A 38 20.37 -12.02 -14.00
CA PHE A 38 21.36 -11.81 -12.94
C PHE A 38 22.29 -13.02 -12.75
N ALA A 39 21.80 -14.24 -12.97
CA ALA A 39 22.63 -15.45 -12.88
C ALA A 39 23.76 -15.48 -13.92
N GLU A 40 23.55 -14.84 -15.07
CA GLU A 40 24.49 -14.83 -16.19
C GLU A 40 25.36 -13.56 -16.23
N THR A 41 24.78 -12.41 -15.87
CA THR A 41 25.42 -11.09 -16.08
C THR A 41 25.83 -10.39 -14.79
N HIS A 42 25.40 -10.90 -13.62
CA HIS A 42 25.52 -10.24 -12.31
C HIS A 42 25.02 -8.79 -12.28
N THR A 43 24.16 -8.41 -13.23
CA THR A 43 23.62 -7.06 -13.34
C THR A 43 22.27 -7.00 -12.63
N ASP A 44 22.14 -6.11 -11.65
CA ASP A 44 20.96 -5.99 -10.77
C ASP A 44 19.95 -4.94 -11.24
N ARG A 45 20.20 -4.28 -12.38
CA ARG A 45 19.38 -3.18 -12.91
C ARG A 45 19.35 -3.16 -14.43
N ARG A 46 18.18 -2.81 -15.00
CA ARG A 46 17.95 -2.64 -16.44
C ARG A 46 17.19 -1.33 -16.68
N ALA A 47 17.69 -0.51 -17.59
CA ALA A 47 16.98 0.69 -18.03
C ALA A 47 15.70 0.32 -18.79
N ILE A 48 14.60 1.03 -18.51
CA ILE A 48 13.41 1.01 -19.36
C ILE A 48 13.63 2.07 -20.43
N ILE A 49 13.79 1.63 -21.68
CA ILE A 49 13.99 2.49 -22.84
C ILE A 49 12.73 2.47 -23.70
N VAL A 50 12.25 3.66 -24.04
CA VAL A 50 11.08 3.89 -24.87
C VAL A 50 11.52 4.77 -26.05
N GLY A 51 11.60 4.17 -27.25
CA GLY A 51 12.27 4.81 -28.37
C GLY A 51 13.78 4.85 -28.12
N ASP A 52 14.35 6.05 -28.14
CA ASP A 52 15.76 6.30 -27.79
C ASP A 52 15.93 6.90 -26.38
N GLU A 53 14.85 7.06 -25.62
CA GLU A 53 14.87 7.72 -24.32
C GLU A 53 14.75 6.73 -23.15
N LYS A 54 15.61 6.89 -22.14
CA LYS A 54 15.49 6.18 -20.86
C LYS A 54 14.35 6.83 -20.06
N VAL A 55 13.25 6.11 -19.92
CA VAL A 55 12.07 6.56 -19.16
C VAL A 55 11.99 5.97 -17.75
N GLY A 56 12.85 5.00 -17.43
CA GLY A 56 12.86 4.39 -16.10
C GLY A 56 13.96 3.36 -15.89
N GLU A 57 13.87 2.65 -14.78
CA GLU A 57 14.78 1.59 -14.41
C GLU A 57 14.02 0.52 -13.62
N ILE A 58 14.27 -0.74 -13.95
CA ILE A 58 13.83 -1.88 -13.18
C ILE A 58 15.07 -2.43 -12.49
N GLY A 59 15.00 -2.60 -11.17
CA GLY A 59 16.11 -3.14 -10.38
C GLY A 59 15.66 -4.21 -9.41
N ILE A 60 16.62 -5.02 -8.95
CA ILE A 60 16.40 -5.95 -7.85
C ILE A 60 16.37 -5.17 -6.54
N SER A 61 15.22 -5.21 -5.85
CA SER A 61 15.13 -4.68 -4.50
C SER A 61 15.70 -5.72 -3.52
N TYR A 62 16.78 -5.36 -2.83
CA TYR A 62 17.33 -6.15 -1.74
C TYR A 62 16.69 -5.71 -0.41
N SER A 63 16.29 -6.66 0.43
CA SER A 63 16.01 -6.35 1.83
C SER A 63 17.32 -5.95 2.52
N LYS A 64 17.24 -4.97 3.41
CA LYS A 64 18.40 -4.63 4.25
C LYS A 64 18.72 -5.85 5.12
N ALA A 65 20.01 -6.20 5.21
CA ALA A 65 20.47 -7.21 6.15
C ALA A 65 20.03 -6.83 7.56
N ALA A 66 19.31 -7.74 8.22
CA ALA A 66 18.72 -7.51 9.53
C ALA A 66 18.73 -8.82 10.35
N PRO A 67 18.84 -8.73 11.68
CA PRO A 67 18.67 -9.89 12.55
C PRO A 67 17.24 -10.43 12.45
N VAL A 68 17.09 -11.75 12.46
CA VAL A 68 15.80 -12.44 12.45
C VAL A 68 15.61 -13.15 13.80
N ILE A 69 14.44 -12.97 14.40
CA ILE A 69 14.07 -13.70 15.62
C ILE A 69 13.73 -15.14 15.23
N LEU A 70 14.40 -16.11 15.85
CA LEU A 70 14.09 -17.52 15.68
C LEU A 70 12.75 -17.82 16.32
N LYS A 71 11.84 -18.45 15.57
CA LYS A 71 10.46 -18.72 16.01
C LYS A 71 10.41 -19.49 17.35
N GLU A 72 11.28 -20.49 17.50
CA GLU A 72 11.39 -21.31 18.71
C GLU A 72 11.91 -20.54 19.94
N ARG A 73 12.44 -19.33 19.77
CA ARG A 73 13.02 -18.49 20.85
C ARG A 73 12.33 -17.13 20.97
N MET A 74 11.08 -17.02 20.50
CA MET A 74 10.32 -15.77 20.55
C MET A 74 10.20 -15.25 21.99
N ASP A 75 9.93 -16.12 22.96
CA ASP A 75 9.74 -15.72 24.36
C ASP A 75 11.01 -15.11 24.96
N GLU A 76 12.18 -15.71 24.69
CA GLU A 76 13.46 -15.16 25.11
C GLU A 76 13.77 -13.82 24.43
N ALA A 77 13.41 -13.68 23.15
CA ALA A 77 13.60 -12.44 22.40
C ALA A 77 12.70 -11.31 22.94
N VAL A 78 11.44 -11.60 23.22
CA VAL A 78 10.50 -10.62 23.81
C VAL A 78 10.99 -10.18 25.19
N ALA A 79 11.39 -11.11 26.06
CA ALA A 79 11.90 -10.76 27.39
C ALA A 79 13.15 -9.88 27.32
N PHE A 80 14.09 -10.19 26.42
CA PHE A 80 15.28 -9.36 26.22
C PHE A 80 14.92 -7.97 25.67
N LEU A 81 14.07 -7.90 24.63
CA LEU A 81 13.67 -6.64 24.03
C LEU A 81 12.87 -5.76 25.00
N ASP A 82 12.02 -6.35 25.83
CA ASP A 82 11.28 -5.66 26.89
C ASP A 82 12.24 -5.06 27.93
N SER A 83 13.28 -5.82 28.32
CA SER A 83 14.30 -5.34 29.28
C SER A 83 15.06 -4.09 28.83
N ILE A 84 15.09 -3.83 27.51
CA ILE A 84 15.72 -2.65 26.92
C ILE A 84 14.70 -1.64 26.38
N GLY A 85 13.41 -1.80 26.69
CA GLY A 85 12.34 -0.89 26.27
C GLY A 85 12.05 -0.90 24.77
N MET A 86 12.36 -2.00 24.07
CA MET A 86 12.16 -2.19 22.63
C MET A 86 10.87 -2.96 22.29
N VAL A 87 9.96 -3.08 23.26
CA VAL A 87 8.64 -3.69 23.07
C VAL A 87 7.57 -2.62 23.33
N ASP A 88 6.65 -2.46 22.38
CA ASP A 88 5.47 -1.63 22.56
C ASP A 88 4.34 -2.45 23.22
N ILE A 89 3.93 -2.06 24.43
CA ILE A 89 2.73 -2.59 25.08
C ILE A 89 1.55 -1.70 24.69
N VAL A 90 0.72 -2.19 23.76
CA VAL A 90 -0.46 -1.46 23.29
C VAL A 90 -1.76 -2.10 23.79
N PRO A 91 -2.80 -1.30 24.10
CA PRO A 91 -4.13 -1.83 24.41
C PRO A 91 -4.63 -2.77 23.30
N LYS A 92 -5.36 -3.82 23.68
CA LYS A 92 -5.92 -4.78 22.73
C LYS A 92 -6.79 -4.05 21.71
N LYS A 93 -6.67 -4.42 20.42
CA LYS A 93 -7.53 -3.87 19.36
C LYS A 93 -9.02 -4.07 19.71
N GLY A 94 -9.79 -3.00 19.61
CA GLY A 94 -11.23 -3.01 19.90
C GLY A 94 -11.57 -2.86 21.38
N TRP A 95 -10.60 -2.54 22.26
CA TRP A 95 -10.86 -2.23 23.66
C TRP A 95 -11.93 -1.15 23.81
N GLU A 96 -12.03 -0.22 22.87
CA GLU A 96 -12.99 0.89 22.85
C GLU A 96 -14.45 0.41 22.85
N ALA A 97 -14.73 -0.79 22.32
CA ALA A 97 -16.08 -1.35 22.26
C ALA A 97 -16.62 -1.74 23.65
N HIS A 98 -15.73 -1.90 24.63
CA HIS A 98 -16.07 -2.20 26.02
C HIS A 98 -16.32 -0.93 26.85
N PHE A 99 -16.38 0.24 26.21
CA PHE A 99 -16.58 1.50 26.90
C PHE A 99 -17.73 2.30 26.26
N ALA A 100 -18.50 2.97 27.11
CA ALA A 100 -19.62 3.81 26.69
C ALA A 100 -19.57 5.18 27.36
N LYS A 101 -20.21 6.16 26.73
CA LYS A 101 -20.45 7.47 27.32
C LYS A 101 -21.64 7.41 28.27
N ALA A 102 -21.45 7.81 29.52
CA ALA A 102 -22.53 8.05 30.48
C ALA A 102 -22.38 9.48 31.03
N GLY A 103 -23.20 10.41 30.51
CA GLY A 103 -23.06 11.83 30.82
C GLY A 103 -21.73 12.39 30.31
N ASP A 104 -20.91 12.93 31.20
CA ASP A 104 -19.56 13.44 30.95
C ASP A 104 -18.45 12.39 31.17
N LYS A 105 -18.81 11.18 31.62
CA LYS A 105 -17.87 10.12 31.97
C LYS A 105 -17.80 9.03 30.91
N VAL A 106 -16.69 8.30 30.94
CA VAL A 106 -16.50 7.03 30.22
C VAL A 106 -16.68 5.89 31.21
N VAL A 107 -17.48 4.88 30.86
CA VAL A 107 -17.80 3.73 31.71
C VAL A 107 -17.40 2.45 31.00
N CYS A 108 -16.73 1.54 31.70
CA CYS A 108 -16.49 0.18 31.25
C CYS A 108 -17.82 -0.58 31.27
N THR A 109 -18.30 -1.06 30.12
CA THR A 109 -19.58 -1.77 30.02
C THR A 109 -19.57 -3.14 30.67
N ASP A 110 -18.38 -3.73 30.82
CA ASP A 110 -18.22 -5.06 31.40
C ASP A 110 -18.26 -5.04 32.93
N THR A 111 -17.73 -3.97 33.56
CA THR A 111 -17.66 -3.84 35.03
C THR A 111 -18.64 -2.81 35.59
N GLY A 112 -19.18 -1.92 34.76
CA GLY A 112 -20.02 -0.80 35.18
C GLY A 112 -19.25 0.35 35.83
N GLU A 113 -17.92 0.26 35.90
CA GLU A 113 -17.08 1.26 36.57
C GLU A 113 -16.76 2.45 35.65
N THR A 114 -16.75 3.64 36.24
CA THR A 114 -16.28 4.84 35.55
C THR A 114 -14.76 4.85 35.51
N VAL A 115 -14.19 5.20 34.36
CA VAL A 115 -12.75 5.40 34.19
C VAL A 115 -12.41 6.88 34.03
N ASP A 116 -11.34 7.30 34.69
CA ASP A 116 -10.85 8.69 34.72
C ASP A 116 -9.70 8.95 33.72
N TRP A 117 -9.05 7.88 33.25
CA TRP A 117 -7.97 7.93 32.27
C TRP A 117 -8.45 8.07 30.81
N ALA A 118 -9.76 8.02 30.55
CA ALA A 118 -10.33 8.10 29.19
C ALA A 118 -11.35 9.24 29.03
N MET A 119 -11.37 9.86 27.84
CA MET A 119 -12.33 10.87 27.42
C MET A 119 -13.16 10.36 26.24
N TRP A 120 -14.46 10.67 26.21
CA TRP A 120 -15.30 10.35 25.07
C TRP A 120 -15.17 11.39 23.94
N CYS A 121 -14.52 11.00 22.84
CA CYS A 121 -14.44 11.84 21.64
C CYS A 121 -15.69 11.68 20.77
N PRO A 122 -16.42 12.77 20.45
CA PRO A 122 -17.54 12.70 19.51
C PRO A 122 -17.05 12.34 18.11
N LYS A 123 -17.93 11.73 17.31
CA LYS A 123 -17.64 11.43 15.90
C LYS A 123 -17.28 12.72 15.17
N SER A 124 -16.16 12.70 14.45
CA SER A 124 -15.72 13.80 13.58
C SER A 124 -15.33 13.25 12.20
N PRO A 125 -15.57 13.99 11.11
CA PRO A 125 -15.09 13.61 9.79
C PRO A 125 -13.55 13.64 9.78
N LYS A 126 -12.91 12.52 9.42
CA LYS A 126 -11.45 12.34 9.55
C LYS A 126 -10.63 12.42 8.25
N THR A 127 -11.26 12.77 7.11
CA THR A 127 -10.75 12.84 5.71
C THR A 127 -10.99 11.58 4.84
N ALA A 128 -10.95 11.78 3.50
CA ALA A 128 -10.87 10.74 2.45
C ALA A 128 -9.41 10.60 1.96
N ALA A 129 -8.92 9.38 1.69
CA ALA A 129 -7.49 9.14 1.42
C ALA A 129 -7.24 8.32 0.13
N VAL A 130 -6.32 8.82 -0.72
CA VAL A 130 -5.61 8.11 -1.81
C VAL A 130 -4.17 8.66 -1.84
N ARG A 131 -3.14 7.84 -2.14
CA ARG A 131 -1.72 8.30 -2.23
C ARG A 131 -0.94 7.64 -3.39
N GLY A 132 -0.15 8.46 -4.11
CA GLY A 132 0.85 8.05 -5.13
C GLY A 132 0.43 8.26 -6.60
N CYS A 133 1.38 8.02 -7.53
CA CYS A 133 1.27 8.11 -9.01
C CYS A 133 0.84 9.48 -9.54
N ASP A 134 1.74 10.47 -9.57
CA ASP A 134 1.43 11.75 -10.21
C ASP A 134 1.19 11.53 -11.71
N PRO A 135 -0.04 11.78 -12.20
CA PRO A 135 -0.40 11.49 -13.59
C PRO A 135 0.40 12.32 -14.59
N GLU A 136 0.87 13.52 -14.21
CA GLU A 136 1.60 14.41 -15.11
C GLU A 136 2.96 13.81 -15.48
N ASP A 137 3.69 13.28 -14.51
CA ASP A 137 4.99 12.61 -14.72
C ASP A 137 4.85 11.37 -15.61
N VAL A 138 3.76 10.60 -15.45
CA VAL A 138 3.50 9.36 -16.19
C VAL A 138 3.06 9.64 -17.62
N MET A 139 2.18 10.62 -17.83
CA MET A 139 1.64 10.95 -19.16
C MET A 139 2.66 11.70 -20.02
N GLN A 140 3.52 12.53 -19.43
CA GLN A 140 4.60 13.20 -20.15
C GLN A 140 5.64 12.19 -20.67
N ALA A 141 5.92 11.12 -19.92
CA ALA A 141 6.86 10.06 -20.33
C ALA A 141 6.30 9.11 -21.40
N LEU A 142 4.98 8.97 -21.51
CA LEU A 142 4.32 8.06 -22.44
C LEU A 142 3.84 8.73 -23.75
N GLY A 143 3.75 10.06 -23.77
CA GLY A 143 3.11 10.89 -24.78
C GLY A 143 3.03 10.33 -26.22
N PRO A 144 4.15 10.12 -26.94
CA PRO A 144 4.10 9.73 -28.34
C PRO A 144 3.56 8.31 -28.61
N ARG A 145 3.46 7.45 -27.58
CA ARG A 145 3.08 6.03 -27.72
C ARG A 145 1.63 5.71 -27.36
N VAL A 146 0.92 6.67 -26.76
CA VAL A 146 -0.47 6.50 -26.26
C VAL A 146 -1.48 7.39 -26.98
N GLU A 147 -1.01 8.24 -27.90
CA GLU A 147 -1.85 9.17 -28.64
C GLU A 147 -2.91 8.41 -29.46
N GLY A 148 -4.18 8.53 -29.04
CA GLY A 148 -5.32 7.86 -29.69
C GLY A 148 -5.72 6.49 -29.13
N MET A 149 -5.00 5.94 -28.13
CA MET A 149 -5.37 4.66 -27.51
C MET A 149 -6.33 4.87 -26.33
N SER A 150 -7.40 4.06 -26.25
CA SER A 150 -8.25 4.03 -25.06
C SER A 150 -7.50 3.34 -23.91
N ALA A 151 -7.82 3.68 -22.66
CA ALA A 151 -7.21 3.01 -21.50
C ALA A 151 -7.44 1.50 -21.48
N ALA A 152 -8.52 1.02 -22.13
CA ALA A 152 -8.78 -0.40 -22.34
C ALA A 152 -7.88 -1.01 -23.43
N ALA A 153 -7.62 -0.28 -24.53
CA ALA A 153 -6.68 -0.69 -25.58
C ALA A 153 -5.23 -0.79 -25.08
N LEU A 154 -4.88 -0.06 -24.02
CA LEU A 154 -3.58 -0.16 -23.34
C LEU A 154 -3.45 -1.36 -22.40
N LEU A 155 -4.57 -2.01 -22.04
CA LEU A 155 -4.62 -3.14 -21.11
C LEU A 155 -4.73 -4.50 -21.79
N GLY A 156 -4.73 -4.54 -23.13
CA GLY A 156 -4.56 -5.78 -23.88
C GLY A 156 -5.83 -6.57 -24.21
N ASP A 157 -7.04 -6.02 -24.01
CA ASP A 157 -8.25 -6.63 -24.56
C ASP A 157 -8.63 -5.93 -25.87
N GLY A 158 -8.06 -6.40 -26.97
CA GLY A 158 -8.37 -5.95 -28.32
C GLY A 158 -7.96 -6.98 -29.37
N GLU A 159 -8.78 -8.02 -29.55
CA GLU A 159 -8.93 -8.62 -30.88
C GLU A 159 -9.53 -7.56 -31.81
N LEU A 160 -8.98 -7.50 -33.03
CA LEU A 160 -9.38 -6.62 -34.13
C LEU A 160 -10.88 -6.72 -34.49
#